data_AF-C3YPS3-F1
#
_entry.id   AF-C3YPS3-F1
#
_cell.length_a   1.000
_cell.length_b   1.000
_cell.length_c   1.000
_cell.angle_alpha   90.00
_cell.angle_beta   90.00
_cell.angle_gamma   90.00
#
_symmetry.space_group_name_H-M   'P 1'
#
loop_
_entity.id
_entity.type
_entity.pdbx_description
1 polymer ?
#
loop_
_entity_poly.entity_id
_entity_poly.type
_entity_poly.pdbx_seq_one_letter_code
_entity_poly.pdbx_strand_id
1 'polypeptide(L)'
;AGKADICEGCPGQALCKQQGGRDPDQDILDTRMKAIKHKILILSGKGGVGKSSVAACLSMALAELSHKVRVVDLDICGPSIPKLLAVEGREVINSQWGWKPLISPHHDVKVMSVGSLLEQSDNAVIWRGPRKTALIRRFLKDTFWGRLDVLICDTPPGTSDEHLTVVKAMKSTNPDGAVIVTTPQEVAIATIRKELNFCRKMGVPVIGIVENMSGYVCPCCQERTNIFSSGAGERLAREYSVPFLGRIPIDQHLVQCCEEGSSIFKSHPESPAASALLQVAQAVMGEVTR
;
A
#
# COMPACT_ATOMS: atom_id res chain seq x y z
N ALA A 1 -14.76 14.43 22.69
CA ALA A 1 -14.17 15.47 23.56
C ALA A 1 -15.26 16.43 24.01
N GLY A 2 -15.15 17.04 25.21
CA GLY A 2 -16.09 18.06 25.71
C GLY A 2 -17.45 17.58 26.21
N LYS A 3 -17.84 16.31 25.95
CA LYS A 3 -19.15 15.74 26.33
C LYS A 3 -19.11 14.67 27.44
N ALA A 4 -17.93 14.20 27.82
CA ALA A 4 -17.77 13.21 28.89
C ALA A 4 -17.67 13.88 30.26
N ASP A 5 -18.03 13.19 31.33
CA ASP A 5 -18.04 13.71 32.71
C ASP A 5 -16.66 14.23 33.14
N ILE A 6 -15.59 13.58 32.69
CA ILE A 6 -14.19 14.00 32.94
C ILE A 6 -13.83 15.36 32.30
N CYS A 7 -14.67 15.87 31.39
CA CYS A 7 -14.49 17.17 30.75
C CYS A 7 -15.24 18.30 31.47
N GLU A 8 -16.02 18.02 32.52
CA GLU A 8 -16.68 19.06 33.32
C GLU A 8 -15.66 19.92 34.07
N GLY A 9 -15.83 21.24 34.02
CA GLY A 9 -14.90 22.20 34.60
C GLY A 9 -13.64 22.50 33.75
N CYS A 10 -13.47 21.83 32.60
CA CYS A 10 -12.38 22.13 31.68
C CYS A 10 -12.62 23.48 30.97
N PRO A 11 -11.67 24.44 31.01
CA PRO A 11 -11.82 25.74 30.33
C PRO A 11 -12.06 25.61 28.81
N GLY A 12 -11.57 24.54 28.19
CA GLY A 12 -11.77 24.23 26.76
C GLY A 12 -13.02 23.40 26.44
N GLN A 13 -13.89 23.12 27.41
CA GLN A 13 -15.05 22.23 27.23
C GLN A 13 -16.01 22.75 26.14
N ALA A 14 -16.29 24.05 26.13
CA ALA A 14 -17.19 24.67 25.14
C ALA A 14 -16.63 24.57 23.70
N LEU A 15 -15.34 24.84 23.54
CA LEU A 15 -14.60 24.65 22.27
C LEU A 15 -14.63 23.18 21.83
N CYS A 16 -14.35 22.24 22.72
CA CYS A 16 -14.40 20.81 22.43
C CYS A 16 -15.82 20.28 22.13
N LYS A 17 -16.87 20.88 22.72
CA LYS A 17 -18.28 20.58 22.39
C LYS A 17 -18.64 21.07 20.99
N GLN A 18 -18.12 22.23 20.58
CA GLN A 18 -18.31 22.82 19.24
C GLN A 18 -17.41 22.16 18.16
N GLN A 19 -16.25 21.64 18.54
CA GLN A 19 -15.34 20.87 17.67
C GLN A 19 -15.87 19.49 17.25
N GLY A 20 -17.11 19.15 17.61
CA GLY A 20 -17.86 18.04 16.99
C GLY A 20 -18.44 18.39 15.61
N GLY A 21 -17.87 19.37 14.92
CA GLY A 21 -18.25 19.74 13.56
C GLY A 21 -17.96 18.63 12.56
N ARG A 22 -18.80 18.52 11.53
CA ARG A 22 -18.52 17.69 10.35
C ARG A 22 -17.17 18.15 9.80
N ASP A 23 -16.20 17.25 9.74
CA ASP A 23 -14.89 17.56 9.20
C ASP A 23 -15.09 18.04 7.74
N PRO A 24 -14.82 19.31 7.43
CA PRO A 24 -15.16 19.88 6.11
C PRO A 24 -14.37 19.21 4.98
N ASP A 25 -13.23 18.60 5.32
CA ASP A 25 -12.43 17.82 4.38
C ASP A 25 -13.02 16.42 4.11
N GLN A 26 -13.88 15.92 4.99
CA GLN A 26 -14.42 14.56 4.90
C GLN A 26 -15.37 14.42 3.71
N ASP A 27 -16.21 15.43 3.42
CA ASP A 27 -17.14 15.36 2.28
C ASP A 27 -16.39 15.28 0.94
N ILE A 28 -15.26 16.01 0.82
CA ILE A 28 -14.38 15.96 -0.36
C ILE A 28 -13.71 14.59 -0.44
N LEU A 29 -13.14 14.11 0.67
CA LEU A 29 -12.46 12.82 0.73
C LEU A 29 -13.42 11.67 0.36
N ASP A 30 -14.64 11.68 0.92
CA ASP A 30 -15.69 10.71 0.62
C ASP A 30 -16.03 10.70 -0.87
N THR A 31 -16.16 11.89 -1.47
CA THR A 31 -16.41 12.02 -2.90
C THR A 31 -15.27 11.44 -3.73
N ARG A 32 -14.01 11.68 -3.35
CA ARG A 32 -12.82 11.13 -4.02
C ARG A 32 -12.77 9.62 -3.91
N MET A 33 -12.91 9.09 -2.70
CA MET A 33 -12.79 7.65 -2.43
C MET A 33 -13.98 6.86 -3.00
N LYS A 34 -15.17 7.45 -3.09
CA LYS A 34 -16.35 6.81 -3.69
C LYS A 34 -16.21 6.58 -5.20
N ALA A 35 -15.36 7.35 -5.88
CA ALA A 35 -15.08 7.17 -7.31
C ALA A 35 -14.16 5.97 -7.62
N ILE A 36 -13.61 5.32 -6.58
CA ILE A 36 -12.67 4.21 -6.66
C ILE A 36 -13.43 2.93 -6.31
N LYS A 37 -13.38 1.92 -7.20
CA LYS A 37 -14.11 0.65 -6.98
C LYS A 37 -13.52 -0.15 -5.82
N HIS A 38 -12.21 -0.41 -5.85
CA HIS A 38 -11.52 -1.17 -4.82
C HIS A 38 -10.33 -0.38 -4.22
N LYS A 39 -10.27 -0.26 -2.90
CA LYS A 39 -9.10 0.26 -2.16
C LYS A 39 -8.44 -0.87 -1.39
N ILE A 40 -7.18 -1.14 -1.73
CA ILE A 40 -6.43 -2.25 -1.16
C ILE A 40 -5.24 -1.70 -0.39
N LEU A 41 -5.16 -2.04 0.90
CA LEU A 41 -4.03 -1.70 1.75
C LEU A 41 -2.94 -2.78 1.62
N ILE A 42 -1.70 -2.38 1.38
CA ILE A 42 -0.56 -3.29 1.40
C ILE A 42 0.18 -3.09 2.72
N LEU A 43 0.08 -4.07 3.61
CA LEU A 43 0.62 -4.01 4.97
C LEU A 43 1.82 -4.94 5.11
N SER A 44 2.71 -4.66 6.05
CA SER A 44 3.75 -5.59 6.49
C SER A 44 4.09 -5.39 7.95
N GLY A 45 4.45 -6.47 8.65
CA GLY A 45 4.81 -6.38 10.07
C GLY A 45 6.20 -5.81 10.34
N LYS A 46 7.09 -5.81 9.35
CA LYS A 46 8.46 -5.27 9.46
C LYS A 46 8.90 -4.59 8.16
N GLY A 47 9.90 -3.71 8.26
CA GLY A 47 10.62 -3.17 7.10
C GLY A 47 11.47 -4.25 6.42
N GLY A 48 11.77 -4.06 5.14
CA GLY A 48 12.66 -4.95 4.38
C GLY A 48 12.05 -6.25 3.85
N VAL A 49 10.74 -6.50 4.03
CA VAL A 49 10.06 -7.68 3.42
C VAL A 49 9.74 -7.49 1.93
N GLY A 50 10.08 -6.33 1.35
CA GLY A 50 9.73 -5.98 -0.02
C GLY A 50 8.27 -5.55 -0.22
N LYS A 51 7.61 -5.03 0.82
CA LYS A 51 6.22 -4.51 0.77
C LYS A 51 5.99 -3.56 -0.42
N SER A 52 6.82 -2.52 -0.55
CA SER A 52 6.69 -1.53 -1.62
C SER A 52 6.98 -2.13 -3.01
N SER A 53 7.93 -3.07 -3.10
CA SER A 53 8.18 -3.82 -4.34
C SER A 53 6.96 -4.65 -4.73
N VAL A 54 6.34 -5.35 -3.78
CA VAL A 54 5.10 -6.10 -4.02
C VAL A 54 3.95 -5.16 -4.38
N ALA A 55 3.80 -4.00 -3.72
CA ALA A 55 2.77 -3.01 -4.05
C ALA A 55 2.93 -2.48 -5.49
N ALA A 56 4.14 -2.10 -5.89
CA ALA A 56 4.44 -1.65 -7.24
C ALA A 56 4.20 -2.78 -8.26
N CYS A 57 4.74 -3.98 -8.03
CA CYS A 57 4.59 -5.11 -8.94
C CYS A 57 3.15 -5.59 -9.07
N LEU A 58 2.40 -5.61 -7.98
CA LEU A 58 0.97 -5.91 -7.99
C LEU A 58 0.20 -4.86 -8.79
N SER A 59 0.54 -3.58 -8.66
CA SER A 59 -0.11 -2.52 -9.44
C SER A 59 0.13 -2.67 -10.94
N MET A 60 1.35 -3.07 -11.32
CA MET A 60 1.72 -3.35 -12.70
C MET A 60 1.00 -4.61 -13.21
N ALA A 61 0.97 -5.69 -12.42
CA ALA A 61 0.25 -6.92 -12.78
C ALA A 61 -1.24 -6.69 -13.00
N LEU A 62 -1.89 -5.92 -12.12
CA LEU A 62 -3.30 -5.55 -12.28
C LEU A 62 -3.54 -4.70 -13.53
N ALA A 63 -2.61 -3.82 -13.90
CA ALA A 63 -2.69 -3.07 -15.14
C ALA A 63 -2.53 -3.96 -16.38
N GLU A 64 -1.67 -4.98 -16.35
CA GLU A 64 -1.59 -6.02 -17.40
C GLU A 64 -2.90 -6.82 -17.53
N LEU A 65 -3.62 -6.99 -16.41
CA LEU A 65 -4.99 -7.55 -16.39
C LEU A 65 -6.07 -6.52 -16.79
N SER A 66 -5.68 -5.42 -17.44
CA SER A 66 -6.57 -4.37 -17.96
C SER A 66 -7.39 -3.61 -16.89
N HIS A 67 -6.95 -3.63 -15.63
CA HIS A 67 -7.53 -2.77 -14.61
C HIS A 67 -6.90 -1.38 -14.65
N LYS A 68 -7.73 -0.36 -14.39
CA LYS A 68 -7.23 1.00 -14.21
C LYS A 68 -6.71 1.16 -12.78
N VAL A 69 -5.39 1.15 -12.63
CA VAL A 69 -4.73 1.09 -11.31
C VAL A 69 -4.05 2.40 -10.98
N ARG A 70 -4.10 2.76 -9.70
CA ARG A 70 -3.27 3.84 -9.15
C ARG A 70 -2.64 3.39 -7.85
N VAL A 71 -1.49 3.98 -7.55
CA VAL A 71 -0.75 3.73 -6.31
C VAL A 71 -0.67 5.03 -5.51
N VAL A 72 -0.88 4.92 -4.21
CA VAL A 72 -0.53 5.97 -3.26
C VAL A 72 0.53 5.44 -2.32
N ASP A 73 1.66 6.13 -2.27
CA ASP A 73 2.77 5.84 -1.38
C ASP A 73 2.60 6.65 -0.09
N LEU A 74 2.33 5.93 0.99
CA LEU A 74 2.08 6.49 2.31
C LEU A 74 3.27 6.24 3.25
N ASP A 75 4.34 5.61 2.77
CA ASP A 75 5.59 5.44 3.49
C ASP A 75 6.47 6.69 3.37
N ILE A 76 6.02 7.75 4.03
CA ILE A 76 6.58 9.10 3.93
C ILE A 76 8.08 9.16 4.30
N CYS A 77 8.54 8.27 5.20
CA CYS A 77 9.91 8.28 5.69
C CYS A 77 10.88 7.49 4.79
N GLY A 78 10.37 6.63 3.91
CA GLY A 78 11.17 5.78 3.03
C GLY A 78 10.47 5.50 1.70
N PRO A 79 10.08 6.55 0.94
CA PRO A 79 9.28 6.37 -0.27
C PRO A 79 10.08 5.60 -1.32
N SER A 80 9.64 4.38 -1.63
CA SER A 80 10.33 3.52 -2.60
C SER A 80 9.60 3.48 -3.95
N ILE A 81 8.30 3.79 -3.94
CA ILE A 81 7.43 3.67 -5.11
C ILE A 81 7.85 4.58 -6.28
N PRO A 82 8.31 5.84 -6.09
CA PRO A 82 8.73 6.69 -7.20
C PRO A 82 9.84 6.10 -8.05
N LYS A 83 10.84 5.49 -7.40
CA LYS A 83 11.94 4.78 -8.07
C LYS A 83 11.41 3.53 -8.80
N LEU A 84 10.66 2.69 -8.09
CA LEU A 84 10.12 1.42 -8.61
C LEU A 84 9.22 1.59 -9.85
N LEU A 85 8.58 2.75 -10.01
CA LEU A 85 7.69 3.06 -11.14
C LEU A 85 8.30 4.06 -12.14
N ALA A 86 9.61 4.36 -12.03
CA ALA A 86 10.35 5.29 -12.89
C ALA A 86 9.74 6.70 -12.99
N VAL A 87 9.27 7.24 -11.86
CA VAL A 87 8.75 8.62 -11.75
C VAL A 87 9.51 9.48 -10.75
N GLU A 88 10.62 8.99 -10.20
CA GLU A 88 11.52 9.77 -9.36
C GLU A 88 12.02 11.03 -10.10
N GLY A 89 12.15 12.14 -9.37
CA GLY A 89 12.55 13.44 -9.93
C GLY A 89 11.48 14.14 -10.76
N ARG A 90 10.30 13.54 -10.97
CA ARG A 90 9.17 14.22 -11.65
C ARG A 90 8.35 15.01 -10.65
N GLU A 91 8.02 16.25 -11.02
CA GLU A 91 7.23 17.13 -10.18
C GLU A 91 5.72 16.88 -10.30
N VAL A 92 5.04 16.87 -9.16
CA VAL A 92 3.58 16.78 -9.11
C VAL A 92 2.97 18.12 -9.54
N ILE A 93 2.17 18.09 -10.60
CA ILE A 93 1.46 19.28 -11.08
C ILE A 93 0.23 19.52 -10.20
N ASN A 94 0.15 20.71 -9.62
CA ASN A 94 -1.05 21.19 -8.95
C ASN A 94 -2.01 21.84 -9.96
N SER A 95 -3.20 21.26 -10.12
CA SER A 95 -4.23 21.77 -11.03
C SER A 95 -5.42 22.34 -10.25
N GLN A 96 -6.34 23.02 -10.94
CA GLN A 96 -7.60 23.48 -10.34
C GLN A 96 -8.47 22.36 -9.74
N TRP A 97 -8.22 21.11 -10.15
CA TRP A 97 -8.94 19.93 -9.67
C TRP A 97 -8.20 19.15 -8.59
N GLY A 98 -7.04 19.65 -8.16
CA GLY A 98 -6.12 19.00 -7.23
C GLY A 98 -4.82 18.53 -7.88
N TRP A 99 -4.04 17.74 -7.14
CA TRP A 99 -2.77 17.18 -7.58
C TRP A 99 -2.99 16.13 -8.67
N LYS A 100 -2.30 16.30 -9.79
CA LYS A 100 -2.30 15.31 -10.87
C LYS A 100 -1.28 14.21 -10.52
N PRO A 101 -1.69 12.94 -10.35
CA PRO A 101 -0.75 11.87 -10.09
C PRO A 101 0.16 11.66 -11.31
N LEU A 102 1.40 11.30 -11.03
CA LEU A 102 2.43 11.04 -12.03
C LEU A 102 2.09 9.76 -12.78
N ILE A 103 2.48 9.69 -14.05
CA ILE A 103 2.23 8.53 -14.90
C ILE A 103 3.57 7.81 -15.08
N SER A 104 3.59 6.50 -14.77
CA SER A 104 4.75 5.67 -15.06
C SER A 104 4.99 5.61 -16.58
N PRO A 105 6.23 5.77 -17.06
CA PRO A 105 6.51 5.68 -18.50
C PRO A 105 6.32 4.27 -19.08
N HIS A 106 6.37 3.24 -18.23
CA HIS A 106 6.36 1.84 -18.68
C HIS A 106 4.99 1.16 -18.53
N HIS A 107 4.04 1.78 -17.82
CA HIS A 107 2.76 1.17 -17.44
C HIS A 107 1.62 2.19 -17.38
N ASP A 108 0.37 1.74 -17.57
CA ASP A 108 -0.82 2.57 -17.28
C ASP A 108 -1.12 2.60 -15.77
N VAL A 109 -0.09 2.87 -14.97
CA VAL A 109 -0.17 3.05 -13.53
C VAL A 109 0.15 4.50 -13.21
N LYS A 110 -0.71 5.13 -12.41
CA LYS A 110 -0.48 6.49 -11.92
C LYS A 110 -0.19 6.49 -10.43
N VAL A 111 0.71 7.36 -10.00
CA VAL A 111 1.21 7.35 -8.63
C VAL A 111 1.21 8.72 -7.98
N MET A 112 0.99 8.72 -6.67
CA MET A 112 1.22 9.86 -5.79
C MET A 112 2.13 9.42 -4.65
N SER A 113 3.22 10.14 -4.43
CA SER A 113 4.19 9.87 -3.35
C SER A 113 4.79 11.18 -2.85
N VAL A 114 5.27 11.16 -1.61
CA VAL A 114 5.99 12.29 -1.03
C VAL A 114 7.32 12.56 -1.73
N GLY A 115 7.97 11.52 -2.29
CA GLY A 115 9.24 11.66 -3.01
C GLY A 115 9.13 12.54 -4.26
N SER A 116 7.91 12.79 -4.74
CA SER A 116 7.62 13.66 -5.88
C SER A 116 7.10 15.05 -5.49
N LEU A 117 6.78 15.27 -4.20
CA LEU A 117 6.32 16.55 -3.67
C LEU A 117 7.44 17.36 -3.01
N LEU A 118 8.45 16.68 -2.48
CA LEU A 118 9.61 17.36 -1.93
C LEU A 118 10.53 17.76 -3.07
N GLU A 119 10.79 19.06 -3.20
CA GLU A 119 11.95 19.55 -3.94
C GLU A 119 13.19 18.82 -3.39
N GLN A 120 14.07 18.37 -4.29
CA GLN A 120 15.37 17.79 -3.94
C GLN A 120 16.19 18.84 -3.18
N SER A 121 15.95 18.93 -1.88
CA SER A 121 16.78 19.64 -0.94
C SER A 121 17.38 18.59 -0.04
N ASP A 122 18.71 18.59 0.11
CA ASP A 122 19.47 17.73 1.02
C ASP A 122 19.08 17.90 2.51
N ASN A 123 18.05 18.70 2.79
CA ASN A 123 17.50 18.92 4.10
C ASN A 123 16.60 17.74 4.48
N ALA A 124 17.08 16.90 5.39
CA ALA A 124 16.27 15.87 6.03
C ALA A 124 15.03 16.50 6.68
N VAL A 125 13.88 16.45 6.01
CA VAL A 125 12.61 16.95 6.53
C VAL A 125 12.17 16.04 7.69
N ILE A 126 12.17 16.57 8.91
CA ILE A 126 11.71 15.82 10.07
C ILE A 126 10.18 15.69 10.03
N TRP A 127 9.71 14.49 9.72
CA TRP A 127 8.30 14.14 9.66
C TRP A 127 7.70 13.89 11.05
N ARG A 128 7.18 14.95 11.69
CA ARG A 128 6.42 14.83 12.94
C ARG A 128 5.03 14.21 12.70
N GLY A 129 4.51 13.46 13.67
CA GLY A 129 3.23 12.73 13.60
C GLY A 129 2.06 13.52 12.97
N PRO A 130 1.72 14.72 13.49
CA PRO A 130 0.62 15.52 12.94
C PRO A 130 0.82 15.93 11.46
N ARG A 131 2.07 16.20 11.05
CA ARG A 131 2.39 16.52 9.65
C ARG A 131 2.20 15.29 8.74
N LYS A 132 2.60 14.11 9.20
CA LYS A 132 2.35 12.85 8.48
C LYS A 132 0.86 12.59 8.32
N THR A 133 0.09 12.69 9.40
CA THR A 133 -1.37 12.53 9.37
C THR A 133 -2.04 13.49 8.39
N ALA A 134 -1.66 14.77 8.43
CA ALA A 134 -2.18 15.77 7.50
C ALA A 134 -1.81 15.45 6.05
N LEU A 135 -0.57 15.03 5.77
CA LEU A 135 -0.13 14.70 4.42
C LEU A 135 -0.86 13.48 3.85
N ILE A 136 -1.01 12.41 4.63
CA ILE A 136 -1.79 11.21 4.22
C ILE A 136 -3.20 11.62 3.82
N ARG A 137 -3.86 12.44 4.63
CA ARG A 137 -5.21 12.95 4.31
C ARG A 137 -5.23 13.76 3.03
N ARG A 138 -4.23 14.63 2.81
CA ARG A 138 -4.09 15.39 1.56
C ARG A 138 -3.86 14.49 0.36
N PHE A 139 -3.06 13.43 0.45
CA PHE A 139 -2.92 12.48 -0.66
C PHE A 139 -4.25 11.85 -1.07
N LEU A 140 -5.10 11.51 -0.11
CA LEU A 140 -6.42 10.94 -0.41
C LEU A 140 -7.41 12.00 -0.93
N LYS A 141 -7.39 13.21 -0.37
CA LYS A 141 -8.36 14.28 -0.64
C LYS A 141 -7.99 15.15 -1.86
N ASP A 142 -6.75 15.64 -1.89
CA ASP A 142 -6.27 16.65 -2.84
C ASP A 142 -5.81 16.02 -4.16
N THR A 143 -5.54 14.71 -4.21
CA THR A 143 -5.16 14.04 -5.45
C THR A 143 -6.36 13.80 -6.35
N PHE A 144 -6.23 14.17 -7.61
CA PHE A 144 -7.23 13.91 -8.64
C PHE A 144 -7.16 12.44 -9.12
N TRP A 145 -7.69 11.53 -8.30
CA TRP A 145 -7.76 10.09 -8.58
C TRP A 145 -8.70 9.73 -9.75
N GLY A 146 -9.65 10.58 -10.10
CA GLY A 146 -10.67 10.25 -11.13
C GLY A 146 -11.39 8.92 -10.84
N ARG A 147 -11.97 8.32 -11.88
CA ARG A 147 -12.53 6.96 -11.79
C ARG A 147 -11.45 5.93 -12.10
N LEU A 148 -11.34 4.91 -11.25
CA LEU A 148 -10.39 3.81 -11.39
C LEU A 148 -10.91 2.52 -10.72
N ASP A 149 -10.34 1.39 -11.10
CA ASP A 149 -10.75 0.08 -10.60
C ASP A 149 -10.07 -0.24 -9.26
N VAL A 150 -8.76 0.00 -9.16
CA VAL A 150 -7.98 -0.36 -7.95
C VAL A 150 -7.05 0.75 -7.50
N LEU A 151 -7.20 1.21 -6.26
CA LEU A 151 -6.21 2.03 -5.56
C LEU A 151 -5.40 1.13 -4.63
N ILE A 152 -4.11 0.99 -4.92
CA ILE A 152 -3.12 0.33 -4.06
C ILE A 152 -2.54 1.36 -3.10
N CYS A 153 -2.69 1.13 -1.80
CA CYS A 153 -2.12 1.98 -0.75
C CYS A 153 -0.89 1.28 -0.14
N ASP A 154 0.31 1.75 -0.48
CA ASP A 154 1.55 1.26 0.14
C ASP A 154 1.72 1.96 1.49
N THR A 155 1.40 1.27 2.59
CA THR A 155 1.45 1.84 3.94
C THR A 155 2.85 1.73 4.54
N PRO A 156 3.24 2.52 5.57
CA PRO A 156 4.46 2.27 6.33
C PRO A 156 4.51 0.85 6.93
N PRO A 157 5.69 0.30 7.23
CA PRO A 157 5.81 -0.99 7.91
C PRO A 157 5.42 -0.91 9.40
N GLY A 158 4.86 -2.01 9.92
CA GLY A 158 4.48 -2.19 11.33
C GLY A 158 3.16 -1.49 11.70
N THR A 159 2.70 -1.68 12.95
CA THR A 159 1.40 -1.18 13.42
C THR A 159 1.47 0.30 13.85
N SER A 160 1.58 1.21 12.88
CA SER A 160 1.83 2.62 13.14
C SER A 160 0.56 3.49 13.09
N ASP A 161 0.60 4.71 13.66
CA ASP A 161 -0.53 5.66 13.66
C ASP A 161 -0.97 6.06 12.24
N GLU A 162 -0.08 5.90 11.26
CA GLU A 162 -0.36 6.10 9.85
C GLU A 162 -1.42 5.13 9.34
N HIS A 163 -1.40 3.85 9.74
CA HIS A 163 -2.44 2.89 9.33
C HIS A 163 -3.82 3.32 9.85
N LEU A 164 -3.88 3.73 11.12
CA LEU A 164 -5.10 4.26 11.71
C LEU A 164 -5.59 5.50 10.97
N THR A 165 -4.67 6.36 10.54
CA THR A 165 -5.00 7.57 9.78
C THR A 165 -5.65 7.21 8.44
N VAL A 166 -5.10 6.25 7.70
CA VAL A 166 -5.63 5.81 6.40
C VAL A 166 -7.02 5.22 6.54
N VAL A 167 -7.20 4.29 7.48
CA VAL A 167 -8.50 3.63 7.69
C VAL A 167 -9.55 4.65 8.17
N LYS A 168 -9.19 5.57 9.07
CA LYS A 168 -10.10 6.64 9.51
C LYS A 168 -10.45 7.60 8.39
N ALA A 169 -9.49 7.94 7.53
CA ALA A 169 -9.75 8.78 6.37
C ALA A 169 -10.76 8.10 5.44
N MET A 170 -10.61 6.79 5.20
CA MET A 170 -11.51 6.00 4.33
C MET A 170 -12.78 5.48 5.01
N LYS A 171 -13.11 5.93 6.22
CA LYS A 171 -14.20 5.36 7.04
C LYS A 171 -15.57 5.32 6.37
N SER A 172 -15.86 6.26 5.46
CA SER A 172 -17.15 6.35 4.76
C SER A 172 -17.33 5.30 3.67
N THR A 173 -16.23 4.87 3.03
CA THR A 173 -16.28 3.90 1.95
C THR A 173 -15.69 2.55 2.33
N ASN A 174 -14.96 2.51 3.46
CA ASN A 174 -14.07 1.44 3.91
C ASN A 174 -13.00 1.03 2.87
N PRO A 175 -11.86 0.51 3.32
CA PRO A 175 -11.00 -0.29 2.45
C PRO A 175 -11.68 -1.64 2.15
N ASP A 176 -11.62 -2.09 0.90
CA ASP A 176 -12.17 -3.37 0.46
C ASP A 176 -11.34 -4.55 1.00
N GLY A 177 -10.05 -4.33 1.24
CA GLY A 177 -9.20 -5.33 1.85
C GLY A 177 -7.79 -4.88 2.17
N ALA A 178 -7.11 -5.68 2.98
CA ALA A 178 -5.69 -5.61 3.24
C ALA A 178 -4.99 -6.88 2.72
N VAL A 179 -3.91 -6.68 1.97
CA VAL A 179 -2.93 -7.72 1.62
C VAL A 179 -1.75 -7.58 2.56
N ILE A 180 -1.39 -8.68 3.22
CA ILE A 180 -0.24 -8.70 4.13
C ILE A 180 0.96 -9.35 3.45
N VAL A 181 2.05 -8.60 3.37
CA VAL A 181 3.32 -9.06 2.79
C VAL A 181 4.23 -9.56 3.90
N THR A 182 4.78 -10.76 3.72
CA THR A 182 5.75 -11.37 4.62
C THR A 182 6.91 -12.02 3.86
N THR A 183 7.95 -12.42 4.59
CA THR A 183 8.96 -13.37 4.12
C THR A 183 8.77 -14.73 4.81
N PRO A 184 9.36 -15.82 4.29
CA PRO A 184 9.25 -17.15 4.87
C PRO A 184 9.91 -17.34 6.25
N GLN A 185 10.72 -16.38 6.69
CA GLN A 185 11.48 -16.45 7.93
C GLN A 185 10.55 -16.42 9.16
N GLU A 186 10.76 -17.31 10.14
CA GLU A 186 9.90 -17.41 11.32
C GLU A 186 9.83 -16.12 12.15
N VAL A 187 10.92 -15.34 12.19
CA VAL A 187 10.97 -14.06 12.90
C VAL A 187 9.96 -13.05 12.33
N ALA A 188 9.59 -13.17 11.04
CA ALA A 188 8.55 -12.33 10.44
C ALA A 188 7.14 -12.69 10.93
N ILE A 189 6.88 -13.93 11.35
CA ILE A 189 5.53 -14.41 11.73
C ILE A 189 4.98 -13.62 12.91
N ALA A 190 5.80 -13.38 13.94
CA ALA A 190 5.37 -12.67 15.14
C ALA A 190 4.91 -11.23 14.83
N THR A 191 5.50 -10.58 13.84
CA THR A 191 5.11 -9.22 13.45
C THR A 191 3.82 -9.20 12.63
N ILE A 192 3.61 -10.19 11.75
CA ILE A 192 2.36 -10.33 10.98
C ILE A 192 1.15 -10.53 11.89
N ARG A 193 1.28 -11.28 12.99
CA ARG A 193 0.19 -11.47 13.95
C ARG A 193 -0.33 -10.14 14.50
N LYS A 194 0.53 -9.13 14.64
CA LYS A 194 0.10 -7.78 15.05
C LYS A 194 -0.70 -7.09 13.96
N GLU A 195 -0.29 -7.21 12.69
CA GLU A 195 -1.01 -6.67 11.53
C GLU A 195 -2.40 -7.30 11.34
N LEU A 196 -2.50 -8.63 11.48
CA LEU A 196 -3.77 -9.36 11.44
C LEU A 196 -4.72 -8.88 12.54
N ASN A 197 -4.21 -8.71 13.76
CA ASN A 197 -4.98 -8.18 14.87
C ASN A 197 -5.38 -6.72 14.67
N PHE A 198 -4.51 -5.90 14.07
CA PHE A 198 -4.82 -4.52 13.69
C PHE A 198 -6.01 -4.48 12.72
N CYS A 199 -5.95 -5.26 11.63
CA CYS A 199 -7.03 -5.33 10.64
C CYS A 199 -8.35 -5.74 11.29
N ARG A 200 -8.34 -6.79 12.13
CA ARG A 200 -9.52 -7.23 12.88
C ARG A 200 -10.08 -6.12 13.79
N LYS A 201 -9.24 -5.41 14.53
CA LYS A 201 -9.67 -4.31 15.43
C LYS A 201 -10.25 -3.12 14.66
N MET A 202 -9.73 -2.86 13.46
CA MET A 202 -10.16 -1.75 12.62
C MET A 202 -11.29 -2.10 11.66
N GLY A 203 -11.75 -3.35 11.65
CA GLY A 203 -12.80 -3.82 10.74
C GLY A 203 -12.37 -3.85 9.28
N VAL A 204 -11.06 -3.95 9.00
CA VAL A 204 -10.53 -4.06 7.64
C VAL A 204 -10.45 -5.55 7.28
N PRO A 205 -11.12 -6.02 6.21
CA PRO A 205 -11.01 -7.41 5.77
C PRO A 205 -9.57 -7.74 5.35
N VAL A 206 -9.04 -8.88 5.78
CA VAL A 206 -7.76 -9.37 5.27
C VAL A 206 -8.04 -10.27 4.09
N ILE A 207 -7.80 -9.76 2.88
CA ILE A 207 -8.06 -10.48 1.62
C ILE A 207 -6.94 -11.45 1.27
N GLY A 208 -5.80 -11.36 1.96
CA GLY A 208 -4.88 -12.50 2.04
C GLY A 208 -3.43 -12.15 2.34
N ILE A 209 -2.60 -13.19 2.37
CA ILE A 209 -1.18 -13.13 2.68
C ILE A 209 -0.36 -13.47 1.44
N VAL A 210 0.65 -12.65 1.15
CA VAL A 210 1.68 -12.88 0.13
C VAL A 210 3.00 -13.19 0.81
N GLU A 211 3.59 -14.35 0.48
CA GLU A 211 4.93 -14.74 0.94
C GLU A 211 5.97 -14.33 -0.12
N ASN A 212 6.60 -13.18 0.08
CA ASN A 212 7.64 -12.63 -0.78
C ASN A 212 9.02 -13.23 -0.45
N MET A 213 9.96 -13.18 -1.40
CA MET A 213 11.30 -13.78 -1.27
C MET A 213 11.26 -15.29 -0.94
N SER A 214 10.25 -15.99 -1.46
CA SER A 214 10.04 -17.42 -1.22
C SER A 214 10.81 -18.28 -2.22
N GLY A 215 12.05 -18.60 -1.85
CA GLY A 215 12.98 -19.33 -2.71
C GLY A 215 13.65 -18.41 -3.73
N TYR A 216 14.52 -19.00 -4.54
CA TYR A 216 15.36 -18.31 -5.51
C TYR A 216 15.32 -19.01 -6.85
N VAL A 217 15.09 -18.24 -7.91
CA VAL A 217 15.11 -18.73 -9.29
C VAL A 217 16.54 -18.68 -9.80
N CYS A 218 17.09 -19.85 -10.17
CA CYS A 218 18.40 -19.91 -10.83
C CYS A 218 18.33 -19.26 -12.22
N PRO A 219 19.16 -18.27 -12.55
CA PRO A 219 19.13 -17.61 -13.86
C PRO A 219 19.56 -18.55 -15.00
N CYS A 220 20.32 -19.61 -14.70
CA CYS A 220 20.85 -20.53 -15.72
C CYS A 220 19.85 -21.63 -16.13
N CYS A 221 19.05 -22.13 -15.18
CA CYS A 221 18.17 -23.28 -15.40
C CYS A 221 16.72 -23.09 -14.93
N GLN A 222 16.38 -21.92 -14.36
CA GLN A 222 15.09 -21.57 -13.77
C GLN A 222 14.62 -22.47 -12.60
N GLU A 223 15.47 -23.39 -12.15
CA GLU A 223 15.20 -24.21 -10.96
C GLU A 223 15.04 -23.33 -9.73
N ARG A 224 14.07 -23.68 -8.87
CA ARG A 224 13.76 -22.95 -7.63
C ARG A 224 14.41 -23.62 -6.43
N THR A 225 15.28 -22.89 -5.77
CA THR A 225 15.94 -23.34 -4.53
C THR A 225 15.43 -22.54 -3.34
N ASN A 226 15.00 -23.22 -2.28
CA ASN A 226 14.57 -22.56 -1.04
C ASN A 226 15.80 -22.10 -0.25
N ILE A 227 16.12 -20.81 -0.32
CA ILE A 227 17.22 -20.19 0.46
C ILE A 227 16.85 -20.06 1.95
N PHE A 228 15.57 -19.81 2.23
CA PHE A 228 15.00 -19.80 3.58
C PHE A 228 14.10 -21.02 3.78
N SER A 229 13.63 -21.24 5.01
CA SER A 229 12.46 -22.10 5.25
C SER A 229 11.29 -21.63 4.37
N SER A 230 10.29 -22.47 4.10
CA SER A 230 9.16 -22.10 3.24
C SER A 230 7.81 -22.39 3.88
N GLY A 231 6.77 -21.68 3.41
CA GLY A 231 5.38 -21.88 3.81
C GLY A 231 5.00 -21.38 5.20
N ALA A 232 5.80 -20.52 5.81
CA ALA A 232 5.43 -19.83 7.04
C ALA A 232 4.17 -18.97 6.83
N GLY A 233 4.11 -18.21 5.73
CA GLY A 233 2.96 -17.39 5.37
C GLY A 233 1.71 -18.22 5.09
N GLU A 234 1.85 -19.36 4.42
CA GLU A 234 0.73 -20.26 4.14
C GLU A 234 0.18 -20.91 5.42
N ARG A 235 1.06 -21.36 6.32
CA ARG A 235 0.64 -21.88 7.63
C ARG A 235 -0.11 -20.83 8.44
N LEU A 236 0.40 -19.59 8.44
CA LEU A 236 -0.25 -18.48 9.15
C LEU A 236 -1.60 -18.11 8.53
N ALA A 237 -1.71 -18.15 7.21
CA ALA A 237 -2.97 -17.91 6.51
C ALA A 237 -4.04 -18.92 6.95
N ARG A 238 -3.67 -20.21 7.04
CA ARG A 238 -4.55 -21.27 7.58
C ARG A 238 -4.89 -21.05 9.05
N GLU A 239 -3.92 -20.71 9.90
CA GLU A 239 -4.12 -20.45 11.33
C GLU A 239 -5.17 -19.34 11.56
N TYR A 240 -5.11 -18.26 10.78
CA TYR A 240 -6.01 -17.12 10.91
C TYR A 240 -7.25 -17.20 10.01
N SER A 241 -7.42 -18.30 9.27
CA SER A 241 -8.52 -18.48 8.31
C SER A 241 -8.63 -17.33 7.30
N VAL A 242 -7.49 -16.89 6.78
CA VAL A 242 -7.38 -15.87 5.72
C VAL A 242 -6.82 -16.50 4.44
N PRO A 243 -7.12 -15.94 3.24
CA PRO A 243 -6.60 -16.48 2.00
C PRO A 243 -5.06 -16.42 1.92
N PHE A 244 -4.45 -17.43 1.31
CA PHE A 244 -3.05 -17.38 0.92
C PHE A 244 -2.99 -17.07 -0.58
N LEU A 245 -2.47 -15.89 -0.93
CA LEU A 245 -2.53 -15.36 -2.30
C LEU A 245 -1.40 -15.91 -3.18
N GLY A 246 -0.31 -16.36 -2.58
CA GLY A 246 0.78 -17.01 -3.30
C GLY A 246 2.18 -16.66 -2.78
N ARG A 247 3.17 -17.13 -3.54
CA ARG A 247 4.59 -17.00 -3.26
C ARG A 247 5.29 -16.26 -4.39
N ILE A 248 6.05 -15.23 -4.06
CA ILE A 248 6.89 -14.52 -5.01
C ILE A 248 8.35 -14.92 -4.72
N PRO A 249 9.04 -15.60 -5.65
CA PRO A 249 10.43 -15.98 -5.44
C PRO A 249 11.38 -14.79 -5.61
N ILE A 250 12.60 -14.92 -5.10
CA ILE A 250 13.71 -14.05 -5.47
C ILE A 250 14.10 -14.39 -6.91
N ASP A 251 14.02 -13.38 -7.78
CA ASP A 251 14.35 -13.50 -9.19
C ASP A 251 15.22 -12.31 -9.60
N GLN A 252 16.37 -12.60 -10.21
CA GLN A 252 17.33 -11.56 -10.63
C GLN A 252 16.72 -10.60 -11.64
N HIS A 253 15.86 -11.08 -12.55
CA HIS A 253 15.17 -10.23 -13.52
C HIS A 253 14.20 -9.28 -12.83
N LEU A 254 13.48 -9.75 -11.81
CA LEU A 254 12.59 -8.89 -11.02
C LEU A 254 13.37 -7.79 -10.29
N VAL A 255 14.49 -8.16 -9.67
CA VAL A 255 15.36 -7.20 -8.97
C VAL A 255 15.88 -6.14 -9.93
N GLN A 256 16.38 -6.55 -11.10
CA GLN A 256 16.88 -5.63 -12.12
C GLN A 256 15.77 -4.68 -12.59
N CYS A 257 14.58 -5.20 -12.91
CA CYS A 257 13.44 -4.37 -13.30
C CYS A 257 13.05 -3.36 -12.20
N CYS A 258 13.09 -3.75 -10.92
CA CYS A 258 12.81 -2.84 -9.82
C CYS A 258 13.85 -1.72 -9.69
N GLU A 259 15.13 -2.01 -9.92
CA GLU A 259 16.21 -1.01 -9.88
C GLU A 259 16.13 -0.01 -11.04
N GLU A 260 15.77 -0.50 -12.23
CA GLU A 260 15.61 0.31 -13.44
C GLU A 260 14.23 0.99 -13.54
N GLY A 261 13.28 0.62 -12.67
CA GLY A 261 11.88 1.05 -12.74
C GLY A 261 11.14 0.54 -14.00
N SER A 262 11.58 -0.59 -14.55
CA SER A 262 11.06 -1.20 -15.78
C SER A 262 10.06 -2.34 -15.51
N SER A 263 9.36 -2.79 -16.55
CA SER A 263 8.32 -3.82 -16.45
C SER A 263 8.88 -5.23 -16.52
N ILE A 264 8.74 -6.03 -15.47
CA ILE A 264 9.04 -7.47 -15.56
C ILE A 264 8.13 -8.18 -16.58
N PHE A 265 6.86 -7.76 -16.70
CA PHE A 265 5.89 -8.37 -17.60
C PHE A 265 6.20 -8.13 -19.08
N LYS A 266 6.93 -7.06 -19.40
CA LYS A 266 7.36 -6.75 -20.78
C LYS A 266 8.76 -7.26 -21.07
N SER A 267 9.70 -7.06 -20.14
CA SER A 267 11.11 -7.41 -20.34
C SER A 267 11.36 -8.90 -20.16
N HIS A 268 10.68 -9.54 -19.21
CA HIS A 268 10.89 -10.94 -18.83
C HIS A 268 9.57 -11.67 -18.53
N PRO A 269 8.63 -11.77 -19.50
CA PRO A 269 7.31 -12.39 -19.27
C PRO A 269 7.38 -13.86 -18.83
N GLU A 270 8.41 -14.58 -19.28
CA GLU A 270 8.65 -15.99 -18.93
C GLU A 270 9.27 -16.18 -17.54
N SER A 271 9.60 -15.09 -16.83
CA SER A 271 10.15 -15.18 -15.48
C SER A 271 9.15 -15.87 -14.54
N PRO A 272 9.60 -16.82 -13.70
CA PRO A 272 8.75 -17.42 -12.68
C PRO A 272 8.19 -16.39 -11.68
N ALA A 273 8.84 -15.25 -11.48
CA ALA A 273 8.31 -14.16 -10.66
C ALA A 273 7.19 -13.38 -11.37
N ALA A 274 7.30 -13.15 -12.68
CA ALA A 274 6.24 -12.51 -13.47
C ALA A 274 4.94 -13.34 -13.41
N SER A 275 5.05 -14.65 -13.65
CA SER A 275 3.92 -15.58 -13.54
C SER A 275 3.31 -15.58 -12.13
N ALA A 276 4.15 -15.64 -11.08
CA ALA A 276 3.67 -15.59 -9.70
C ALA A 276 2.94 -14.28 -9.36
N LEU A 277 3.42 -13.13 -9.84
CA LEU A 277 2.79 -11.83 -9.63
C LEU A 277 1.42 -11.72 -10.32
N LEU A 278 1.28 -12.25 -11.54
CA LEU A 278 -0.01 -12.31 -12.24
C LEU A 278 -1.02 -13.20 -11.49
N GLN A 279 -0.58 -14.35 -10.98
CA GLN A 279 -1.42 -15.24 -10.16
C GLN A 279 -1.89 -14.55 -8.87
N VAL A 280 -0.97 -13.85 -8.18
CA VAL A 280 -1.32 -13.05 -6.99
C VAL A 280 -2.33 -11.96 -7.34
N ALA A 281 -2.14 -11.24 -8.46
CA ALA A 281 -3.07 -10.20 -8.91
C ALA A 281 -4.47 -10.75 -9.20
N GLN A 282 -4.56 -11.91 -9.87
CA GLN A 282 -5.82 -12.60 -10.12
C GLN A 282 -6.49 -13.04 -8.81
N ALA A 283 -5.73 -13.60 -7.87
CA ALA A 283 -6.24 -14.00 -6.56
C ALA A 283 -6.77 -12.80 -5.78
N VAL A 284 -6.03 -11.68 -5.74
CA VAL A 284 -6.46 -10.42 -5.12
C VAL A 284 -7.78 -9.94 -5.70
N MET A 285 -7.90 -9.89 -7.04
CA MET A 285 -9.14 -9.48 -7.68
C MET A 285 -10.30 -10.44 -7.39
N GLY A 286 -10.02 -11.74 -7.34
CA GLY A 286 -11.00 -12.75 -6.97
C GLY A 286 -11.52 -12.62 -5.54
N GLU A 287 -10.75 -12.05 -4.61
CA GLU A 287 -11.19 -11.82 -3.23
C GLU A 287 -11.97 -10.52 -3.06
N VAL A 288 -11.62 -9.45 -3.78
CA VAL A 288 -12.33 -8.15 -3.67
C VAL A 288 -13.60 -8.04 -4.52
N THR A 289 -13.85 -9.01 -5.41
CA THR A 289 -15.05 -9.04 -6.26
C THR A 289 -16.13 -10.02 -5.79
N ARG A 290 -15.85 -10.80 -4.73
CA ARG A 290 -16.83 -11.68 -4.07
C ARG A 290 -17.82 -10.88 -3.22
#